data_AF-A0A318RG55-F1
#
_entry.id   AF-A0A318RG55-F1
#
_cell.length_a   1.000
_cell.length_b   1.000
_cell.length_c   1.000
_cell.angle_alpha   90.00
_cell.angle_beta   90.00
_cell.angle_gamma   90.00
#
_symmetry.space_group_name_H-M   'P 1'
#
loop_
_entity.id
_entity.type
_entity.pdbx_description
1 polymer ?
#
loop_
_entity_poly.entity_id
_entity_poly.type
_entity_poly.pdbx_seq_one_letter_code
_entity_poly.pdbx_strand_id
1 'polypeptide(L)'
;MAISTVRAQEIPADTAVPLAELPDAVARLTRVTPDRVVVRYRSRGLNYRELAAAIQLMMPVTRSQNMDDRSAVVAAIFAGIPSLGSEPDSAVVAAVVDAALARVGADLSELNSATAPPRQPVRANRTSEMDLRVIASRLSSA
;
A
#
# COMPACT_ATOMS: atom_id res chain seq x y z
N MET A 1 -9.15 -26.65 22.33
CA MET A 1 -9.58 -25.73 21.24
C MET A 1 -8.77 -24.46 21.36
N ALA A 2 -7.88 -24.19 20.40
CA ALA A 2 -7.08 -22.96 20.38
C ALA A 2 -7.90 -21.85 19.69
N ILE A 3 -8.21 -20.80 20.44
CA ILE A 3 -8.92 -19.62 19.94
C ILE A 3 -7.87 -18.75 19.27
N SER A 4 -7.86 -18.73 17.93
CA SER A 4 -6.92 -17.92 17.16
C SER A 4 -7.36 -16.46 17.23
N THR A 5 -6.76 -15.69 18.14
CA THR A 5 -6.96 -14.25 18.26
C THR A 5 -6.34 -13.56 17.04
N VAL A 6 -7.17 -13.26 16.04
CA VAL A 6 -6.81 -12.34 14.96
C VAL A 6 -6.58 -10.97 15.58
N ARG A 7 -5.31 -10.54 15.66
CA ARG A 7 -4.98 -9.16 16.03
C ARG A 7 -5.52 -8.24 14.95
N ALA A 8 -6.60 -7.53 15.26
CA ALA A 8 -7.01 -6.35 14.50
C ALA A 8 -5.88 -5.33 14.63
N GLN A 9 -5.07 -5.23 13.58
CA GLN A 9 -4.08 -4.18 13.47
C GLN A 9 -4.88 -2.89 13.25
N GLU A 10 -4.89 -1.99 14.23
CA GLU A 10 -5.49 -0.65 14.10
C GLU A 10 -4.74 0.09 13.00
N ILE A 11 -5.32 0.09 11.80
CA ILE A 11 -4.85 0.90 10.68
C ILE A 11 -5.27 2.34 11.01
N PRO A 12 -4.33 3.29 11.17
CA PRO A 12 -4.68 4.67 11.48
C PRO A 12 -5.63 5.22 10.41
N ALA A 13 -6.73 5.82 10.86
CA ALA A 13 -7.84 6.31 10.03
C ALA A 13 -7.48 7.44 9.05
N ASP A 14 -6.23 7.90 9.07
CA ASP A 14 -5.74 9.07 8.32
C ASP A 14 -5.01 8.69 7.02
N THR A 15 -5.19 7.45 6.54
CA THR A 15 -4.61 6.98 5.28
C THR A 15 -5.61 6.19 4.43
N ALA A 16 -6.89 6.58 4.50
CA ALA A 16 -7.86 6.15 3.50
C ALA A 16 -7.46 6.79 2.16
N VAL A 17 -6.97 5.98 1.23
CA VAL A 17 -6.78 6.41 -0.16
C VAL A 17 -8.12 6.92 -0.66
N PRO A 18 -8.21 8.16 -1.19
CA PRO A 18 -9.44 8.65 -1.79
C PRO A 18 -9.91 7.61 -2.81
N LEU A 19 -11.16 7.17 -2.69
CA LEU A 19 -11.67 6.04 -3.48
C LEU A 19 -11.61 6.30 -5.00
N ALA A 20 -11.58 7.58 -5.41
CA ALA A 20 -11.39 8.00 -6.79
C ALA A 20 -9.96 7.78 -7.31
N GLU A 21 -8.95 7.70 -6.44
CA GLU A 21 -7.53 7.55 -6.77
C GLU A 21 -7.06 6.09 -6.69
N LEU A 22 -7.96 5.15 -6.39
CA LEU A 22 -7.66 3.73 -6.22
C LEU A 22 -6.96 3.09 -7.44
N PRO A 23 -7.40 3.32 -8.70
CA PRO A 23 -6.69 2.80 -9.86
C PRO A 23 -5.24 3.32 -9.97
N ASP A 24 -5.04 4.60 -9.69
CA ASP A 24 -3.72 5.23 -9.74
C ASP A 24 -2.81 4.72 -8.61
N ALA A 25 -3.36 4.53 -7.41
CA ALA A 25 -2.64 3.93 -6.29
C ALA A 25 -2.17 2.50 -6.63
N VAL A 26 -3.05 1.68 -7.21
CA VAL A 26 -2.69 0.32 -7.67
C VAL A 26 -1.63 0.38 -8.77
N ALA A 27 -1.73 1.31 -9.73
CA ALA A 27 -0.74 1.48 -10.77
C ALA A 27 0.64 1.87 -10.21
N ARG A 28 0.70 2.76 -9.22
CA ARG A 28 1.94 3.14 -8.53
C ARG A 28 2.55 1.96 -7.78
N LEU A 29 1.74 1.24 -7.00
CA LEU A 29 2.19 0.06 -6.25
C LEU A 29 2.68 -1.06 -7.16
N THR A 30 2.04 -1.26 -8.31
CA THR A 30 2.45 -2.27 -9.30
C THR A 30 3.85 -2.01 -9.83
N ARG A 31 4.27 -0.75 -9.98
CA ARG A 31 5.62 -0.41 -10.46
C ARG A 31 6.72 -0.76 -9.45
N VAL A 32 6.41 -0.76 -8.16
CA VAL A 32 7.40 -0.96 -7.09
C VAL A 32 7.37 -2.39 -6.55
N THR A 33 6.17 -2.96 -6.38
CA THR A 33 5.95 -4.29 -5.81
C THR A 33 4.94 -5.10 -6.62
N PRO A 34 5.25 -5.48 -7.88
CA PRO A 34 4.31 -6.12 -8.79
C PRO A 34 3.78 -7.47 -8.29
N ASP A 35 4.64 -8.28 -7.66
CA ASP A 35 4.31 -9.64 -7.21
C ASP A 35 3.75 -9.69 -5.78
N ARG A 36 3.65 -8.55 -5.09
CA ARG A 36 3.09 -8.49 -3.74
C ARG A 36 1.59 -8.81 -3.81
N VAL A 37 1.17 -9.72 -2.93
CA VAL A 37 -0.21 -10.20 -2.89
C VAL A 37 -1.09 -9.17 -2.19
N VAL A 38 -2.15 -8.74 -2.88
CA VAL A 38 -3.14 -7.80 -2.37
C VAL A 38 -4.16 -8.52 -1.50
N VAL A 39 -4.66 -9.64 -1.99
CA VAL A 39 -5.67 -10.44 -1.30
C VAL A 39 -5.55 -11.91 -1.67
N ARG A 40 -5.89 -12.78 -0.72
CA ARG A 40 -6.00 -14.23 -0.93
C ARG A 40 -7.39 -14.68 -0.57
N TYR A 41 -7.98 -15.49 -1.43
CA TYR A 41 -9.23 -16.15 -1.16
C TYR A 41 -9.11 -17.63 -1.54
N ARG A 42 -9.28 -18.50 -0.54
CA ARG A 42 -9.05 -19.96 -0.66
C ARG A 42 -7.65 -20.25 -1.25
N SER A 43 -7.56 -20.95 -2.38
CA SER A 43 -6.30 -21.32 -3.03
C SER A 43 -5.76 -20.25 -4.00
N ARG A 44 -6.50 -19.16 -4.23
CA ARG A 44 -6.12 -18.12 -5.20
C ARG A 44 -5.61 -16.88 -4.47
N GLY A 45 -4.42 -16.42 -4.86
CA GLY A 45 -3.91 -15.10 -4.52
C GLY A 45 -4.03 -14.17 -5.72
N LEU A 46 -4.32 -12.90 -5.46
CA LEU A 46 -4.31 -11.83 -6.45
C LEU A 46 -3.18 -10.86 -6.10
N ASN A 47 -2.22 -10.69 -7.00
CA ASN A 47 -1.13 -9.73 -6.84
C ASN A 47 -1.40 -8.39 -7.54
N TYR A 48 -0.57 -7.38 -7.27
CA TYR A 48 -0.74 -6.04 -7.85
C TYR A 48 -0.67 -6.03 -9.38
N ARG A 49 0.22 -6.83 -9.98
CA ARG A 49 0.33 -6.93 -11.45
C ARG A 49 -0.96 -7.46 -12.08
N GLU A 50 -1.51 -8.54 -11.53
CA GLU A 50 -2.76 -9.13 -11.97
C GLU A 50 -3.94 -8.18 -11.73
N LEU A 51 -3.99 -7.53 -10.57
CA LEU A 51 -5.02 -6.55 -10.23
C LEU A 51 -5.00 -5.35 -11.20
N ALA A 52 -3.82 -4.79 -11.49
CA ALA A 52 -3.68 -3.67 -12.42
C ALA A 52 -4.11 -4.04 -13.84
N ALA A 53 -3.74 -5.23 -14.33
CA ALA A 53 -4.19 -5.72 -15.63
C ALA A 53 -5.72 -5.88 -15.67
N ALA A 54 -6.31 -6.44 -14.61
CA ALA A 54 -7.76 -6.58 -14.50
C ALA A 54 -8.48 -5.23 -14.45
N ILE A 55 -7.94 -4.24 -13.72
CA ILE A 55 -8.49 -2.86 -13.70
C ILE A 55 -8.52 -2.28 -15.11
N GLN A 56 -7.43 -2.38 -15.87
CA GLN A 56 -7.38 -1.85 -17.24
C GLN A 56 -8.45 -2.47 -18.15
N LEU A 57 -8.75 -3.76 -17.97
CA LEU A 57 -9.81 -4.45 -18.70
C LEU A 57 -11.21 -4.04 -18.25
N MET A 58 -11.41 -3.77 -16.96
CA MET A 58 -12.71 -3.42 -16.39
C MET A 58 -13.09 -1.95 -16.57
N MET A 59 -12.11 -1.05 -16.65
CA MET A 59 -12.34 0.40 -16.77
C MET A 59 -13.26 0.81 -17.93
N PRO A 60 -13.12 0.30 -19.16
CA PRO A 60 -14.06 0.61 -20.24
C PRO A 60 -15.48 0.12 -19.95
N VAL A 61 -15.60 -1.04 -19.30
CA VAL A 61 -16.89 -1.68 -18.99
C VAL A 61 -17.62 -0.95 -17.86
N THR A 62 -16.91 -0.48 -16.85
CA THR A 62 -17.53 0.29 -15.76
C THR A 62 -17.90 1.69 -16.20
N ARG A 63 -17.05 2.33 -17.03
CA ARG A 63 -17.33 3.66 -17.58
C ARG A 63 -18.50 3.66 -18.55
N SER A 64 -18.66 2.64 -19.40
CA SER A 64 -19.82 2.52 -20.28
C SER A 64 -21.14 2.37 -19.51
N GLN A 65 -21.07 1.91 -18.27
CA GLN A 65 -22.20 1.79 -17.33
C GLN A 65 -22.34 3.01 -16.41
N ASN A 66 -21.61 4.11 -16.65
CA ASN A 66 -21.58 5.30 -15.80
C ASN A 66 -21.25 5.00 -14.32
N MET A 67 -20.44 3.97 -14.07
CA MET A 67 -19.98 3.63 -12.72
C MET A 67 -18.66 4.33 -12.41
N ASP A 68 -18.45 4.62 -11.12
CA ASP A 68 -17.20 5.21 -10.64
C ASP A 68 -15.99 4.30 -10.88
N ASP A 69 -14.81 4.91 -10.98
CA ASP A 69 -13.53 4.20 -11.16
C ASP A 69 -13.23 3.23 -9.99
N ARG A 70 -13.79 3.45 -8.78
CA ARG A 70 -13.78 2.48 -7.67
C ARG A 70 -14.40 1.13 -8.07
N SER A 71 -15.48 1.18 -8.85
CA SER A 71 -16.19 -0.01 -9.30
C SER A 71 -15.32 -0.86 -10.21
N ALA A 72 -14.39 -0.26 -10.96
CA ALA A 72 -13.43 -1.00 -11.78
C ALA A 72 -12.48 -1.83 -10.91
N VAL A 73 -12.06 -1.31 -9.75
CA VAL A 73 -11.21 -2.05 -8.81
C VAL A 73 -11.96 -3.21 -8.18
N VAL A 74 -13.20 -2.99 -7.75
CA VAL A 74 -14.04 -4.07 -7.21
C VAL A 74 -14.29 -5.14 -8.28
N ALA A 75 -14.69 -4.73 -9.49
CA ALA A 75 -14.87 -5.65 -10.62
C ALA A 75 -13.58 -6.42 -10.95
N ALA A 76 -12.42 -5.76 -10.87
CA ALA A 76 -11.12 -6.38 -11.08
C ALA A 76 -10.79 -7.43 -10.01
N ILE A 77 -11.17 -7.21 -8.74
CA ILE A 77 -11.02 -8.21 -7.67
C ILE A 77 -11.86 -9.46 -7.99
N PHE A 78 -13.12 -9.28 -8.41
CA PHE A 78 -13.97 -10.40 -8.83
C PHE A 78 -13.46 -11.12 -10.09
N ALA A 79 -12.91 -10.38 -11.05
CA ALA A 79 -12.29 -10.96 -12.25
C ALA A 79 -11.03 -11.78 -11.90
N GLY A 80 -10.21 -11.29 -10.95
CA GLY A 80 -9.00 -11.96 -10.49
C GLY A 80 -9.25 -13.15 -9.54
N ILE A 81 -10.40 -13.15 -8.85
CA ILE A 81 -10.85 -14.20 -7.95
C ILE A 81 -12.31 -14.58 -8.29
N PRO A 82 -12.54 -15.34 -9.37
CA PRO A 82 -13.90 -15.71 -9.79
C PRO A 82 -14.67 -16.51 -8.72
N SER A 83 -13.95 -17.26 -7.88
CA SER A 83 -14.54 -18.02 -6.77
C SER A 83 -15.21 -17.13 -5.72
N LEU A 84 -14.86 -15.83 -5.65
CA LEU A 84 -15.52 -14.86 -4.79
C LEU A 84 -16.92 -14.51 -5.31
N GLY A 85 -17.13 -14.52 -6.63
CA GLY A 85 -18.44 -14.24 -7.24
C GLY A 85 -19.46 -15.36 -7.05
N SER A 86 -19.01 -16.56 -6.68
CA SER A 86 -19.87 -17.70 -6.34
C SER A 86 -20.00 -17.91 -4.83
N GLU A 87 -19.46 -17.00 -4.01
CA GLU A 87 -19.54 -17.13 -2.56
C GLU A 87 -20.96 -16.78 -2.06
N PRO A 88 -21.66 -17.70 -1.37
CA PRO A 88 -23.01 -17.44 -0.87
C PRO A 88 -23.05 -16.48 0.32
N ASP A 89 -21.97 -16.37 1.09
CA ASP A 89 -21.90 -15.49 2.25
C ASP A 89 -21.44 -14.08 1.85
N SER A 90 -22.38 -13.13 1.84
CA SER A 90 -22.10 -11.73 1.52
C SER A 90 -21.17 -11.05 2.53
N ALA A 91 -21.13 -11.50 3.79
CA ALA A 91 -20.22 -10.96 4.79
C ALA A 91 -18.77 -11.37 4.49
N VAL A 92 -18.55 -12.60 4.00
CA VAL A 92 -17.23 -13.06 3.55
C VAL A 92 -16.77 -12.27 2.35
N VAL A 93 -17.66 -12.04 1.37
CA VAL A 93 -17.33 -11.23 0.19
C VAL A 93 -16.92 -9.81 0.58
N ALA A 94 -17.72 -9.15 1.43
CA ALA A 94 -17.40 -7.82 1.93
C ALA A 94 -16.04 -7.80 2.65
N ALA A 95 -15.80 -8.75 3.56
CA ALA A 95 -14.54 -8.83 4.30
C ALA A 95 -13.32 -9.00 3.38
N VAL A 96 -13.44 -9.80 2.30
CA VAL A 96 -12.35 -10.00 1.33
C VAL A 96 -12.08 -8.72 0.54
N VAL A 97 -13.12 -8.04 0.07
CA VAL A 97 -12.98 -6.77 -0.66
C VAL A 97 -12.42 -5.68 0.25
N ASP A 98 -12.92 -5.55 1.47
CA ASP A 98 -12.44 -4.58 2.45
C ASP A 98 -10.97 -4.84 2.84
N ALA A 99 -10.59 -6.10 3.03
CA ALA A 99 -9.20 -6.48 3.28
C ALA A 99 -8.29 -6.11 2.10
N ALA A 100 -8.76 -6.31 0.86
CA ALA A 100 -8.00 -5.90 -0.33
C ALA A 100 -7.81 -4.39 -0.38
N LEU A 101 -8.87 -3.60 -0.18
CA LEU A 101 -8.80 -2.14 -0.19
C LEU A 101 -7.93 -1.59 0.95
N ALA A 102 -8.07 -2.15 2.16
CA ALA A 102 -7.23 -1.81 3.30
C ALA A 102 -5.75 -2.11 3.02
N ARG A 103 -5.46 -3.23 2.33
CA ARG A 103 -4.10 -3.59 1.94
C ARG A 103 -3.49 -2.60 0.95
N VAL A 104 -4.26 -2.19 -0.07
CA VAL A 104 -3.83 -1.15 -1.03
C VAL A 104 -3.50 0.14 -0.29
N GLY A 105 -4.34 0.55 0.66
CA GLY A 105 -4.10 1.76 1.46
C GLY A 105 -2.84 1.67 2.33
N ALA A 106 -2.66 0.54 3.04
CA ALA A 106 -1.48 0.30 3.86
C ALA A 106 -0.19 0.31 3.04
N ASP A 107 -0.19 -0.38 1.89
CA ASP A 107 0.99 -0.46 1.03
C ASP A 107 1.30 0.90 0.38
N LEU A 108 0.29 1.70 0.04
CA LEU A 108 0.51 3.06 -0.48
C LEU A 108 1.09 3.98 0.60
N SER A 109 0.61 3.87 1.84
CA SER A 109 1.16 4.59 3.00
C SER A 109 2.63 4.26 3.23
N GLU A 110 2.98 2.98 3.16
CA GLU A 110 4.34 2.46 3.27
C GLU A 110 5.22 3.04 2.15
N LEU A 111 4.75 3.02 0.90
CA LEU A 111 5.47 3.59 -0.24
C LEU A 111 5.69 5.10 -0.09
N ASN A 112 4.67 5.85 0.32
CA ASN A 112 4.77 7.29 0.51
C ASN A 112 5.73 7.64 1.67
N SER A 113 5.74 6.84 2.74
CA SER A 113 6.65 7.01 3.88
C SER A 113 8.11 6.70 3.50
N ALA A 114 8.33 5.68 2.66
CA ALA A 114 9.66 5.34 2.16
C ALA A 114 10.22 6.38 1.18
N THR A 115 9.35 7.14 0.51
CA THR A 115 9.74 8.15 -0.50
C THR A 115 9.78 9.57 0.08
N ALA A 116 9.31 9.77 1.32
CA ALA A 116 9.30 11.08 1.96
C ALA A 116 10.74 11.54 2.27
N PRO A 117 11.11 12.81 1.98
CA PRO A 117 12.38 13.35 2.44
C PRO A 117 12.43 13.31 3.98
N PRO A 118 13.60 13.10 4.59
CA PRO A 118 13.73 13.01 6.04
C PRO A 118 13.15 14.25 6.71
N ARG A 119 12.06 14.08 7.46
CA ARG A 119 11.37 15.16 8.20
C ARG A 119 12.11 15.60 9.47
N GLN A 120 13.19 14.92 9.82
CA GLN A 120 14.08 15.41 10.87
C GLN A 120 15.13 16.32 10.23
N PRO A 121 15.18 17.63 10.56
CA PRO A 121 16.47 18.29 10.56
C PRO A 121 17.35 17.45 11.47
N VAL A 122 18.37 16.81 10.90
CA VAL A 122 19.46 16.23 11.66
C VAL A 122 20.08 17.43 12.38
N ARG A 123 19.58 17.74 13.58
CA ARG A 123 20.39 18.47 14.56
C ARG A 123 21.53 17.51 14.85
N ALA A 124 22.65 17.75 14.18
CA ALA A 124 23.94 17.19 14.54
C ALA A 124 24.16 17.54 16.01
N ASN A 125 23.75 16.65 16.91
CA ASN A 125 24.16 16.68 18.28
C ASN A 125 25.64 16.28 18.27
N ARG A 126 26.47 17.32 18.28
CA ARG A 126 27.86 17.37 18.74
C ARG A 126 28.42 16.02 19.20
N THR A 127 29.12 15.33 18.32
CA THR A 127 30.29 14.52 18.66
C THR A 127 30.98 14.20 17.35
N SER A 128 31.90 15.07 16.91
CA SER A 128 33.04 14.83 15.99
C SER A 128 33.53 16.10 15.28
N GLU A 129 33.25 17.31 15.78
CA GLU A 129 34.16 18.44 15.50
C GLU A 129 35.33 18.34 16.49
N MET A 130 36.32 17.53 16.12
CA MET A 130 37.66 17.75 16.63
C MET A 130 38.10 19.09 16.02
N ASP A 131 38.02 20.14 16.83
CA ASP A 131 38.20 21.53 16.47
C ASP A 131 39.57 21.72 15.79
N LEU A 132 39.58 21.87 14.45
CA LEU A 132 40.80 22.02 13.65
C LEU A 132 41.62 23.26 14.08
N ARG A 133 41.00 24.22 14.78
CA ARG A 133 41.67 25.38 15.40
C ARG A 133 42.49 25.00 16.62
N VAL A 134 42.09 23.97 17.36
CA VAL A 134 42.85 23.40 18.50
C VAL A 134 44.06 22.60 18.00
N ILE A 135 44.00 22.01 16.81
CA ILE A 135 45.15 21.35 16.18
C ILE A 135 46.13 22.39 15.63
N ALA A 136 45.64 23.44 14.97
CA ALA A 136 46.49 24.53 14.45
C ALA A 136 47.23 25.31 15.55
N SER A 137 46.61 25.51 16.71
CA SER A 137 47.25 26.18 17.85
C SER A 137 48.35 25.35 18.53
N ARG A 138 48.36 24.02 18.38
CA ARG A 138 49.42 23.15 18.91
C ARG A 138 50.62 22.99 17.97
N LEU A 139 50.47 23.27 16.67
CA LEU A 139 51.56 23.23 15.69
C LEU A 139 52.33 24.56 15.58
N SER A 140 51.77 25.67 16.07
CA SER A 140 52.43 26.98 16.03
C SER A 140 53.32 27.26 17.26
N SER A 141 53.42 26.35 18.23
CA SER A 141 54.25 26.51 19.44
C SER A 141 55.39 25.48 19.55
N ALA A 142 55.85 24.92 18.42
CA ALA A 142 57.01 24.04 18.34
C ALA A 142 58.13 24.72 17.54
#